data_AF-A0A959EIN4-F1
#
_entry.id   AF-A0A959EIN4-F1
#
_cell.length_a   1.000
_cell.length_b   1.000
_cell.length_c   1.000
_cell.angle_alpha   90.00
_cell.angle_beta   90.00
_cell.angle_gamma   90.00
#
_symmetry.space_group_name_H-M   'P 1'
#
loop_
_entity.id
_entity.type
_entity.pdbx_description
1 polymer ?
#
loop_
_entity_poly.entity_id
_entity_poly.type
_entity_poly.pdbx_seq_one_letter_code
_entity_poly.pdbx_strand_id
1 'polypeptide(L)'
;PRHSFSSINTTYAPVPTYSFSVMVMAHELGHLFGSRHTHACAWNGNGTALDACPGYTEGDCPLPGNPVGGGTIMSYCHISSTGINFSNGFGPQPGNVIRNAANAASCLQLCGDDGGNNPPPTGDSCAGQELALSIVLDAYGSETSWELRDSNNTILYSGGPYPNTTNGALVEQKFCLPDGCYTFYISDSFGDGICCNFGNGAYSLVDTSGAMIASGGNFGFSESTGFCLPLADEPNPDSCLSVNFNDYEILSFGGGQDIGFAALYEDGQVLKIGGNAWKALALNYEVKPGTVIELEFGSTIQGEIHGIGFDDNNSISANRTFQLYGLQNWGIDDHNDYPGNATWRRYVIPVGEFYTGSFNRLFFVADHDRYPRNGNSYFRNIRIYDGDSCGRAAQLPGSALALPEENSQPPTLEIFPNPTRDWITLNFLSPQAGQAYIQAFSLTGQLVLEQELGVLPGANRESLDVSALPSGTYVLKVLLGEAQIIEKFTVVKN
;
A
#
# COMPACT_ATOMS: atom_id res chain seq x y z
N PRO A 1 2.01 16.80 -34.44
CA PRO A 1 2.06 18.04 -33.62
C PRO A 1 2.39 17.67 -32.16
N ARG A 2 3.53 18.13 -31.61
CA ARG A 2 3.99 17.75 -30.26
C ARG A 2 3.56 18.74 -29.15
N HIS A 3 2.51 19.51 -29.40
CA HIS A 3 1.99 20.50 -28.45
C HIS A 3 0.46 20.45 -28.43
N SER A 4 -0.11 20.46 -27.24
CA SER A 4 -1.54 20.71 -27.00
C SER A 4 -1.70 22.12 -26.43
N PHE A 5 -2.74 22.82 -26.87
CA PHE A 5 -3.09 24.14 -26.36
C PHE A 5 -4.56 24.13 -25.96
N SER A 6 -4.86 24.59 -24.75
CA SER A 6 -6.24 24.80 -24.31
C SER A 6 -6.34 26.02 -23.40
N SER A 7 -7.46 26.71 -23.48
CA SER A 7 -7.82 27.80 -22.58
C SER A 7 -8.36 27.23 -21.27
N ILE A 8 -7.83 27.68 -20.14
CA ILE A 8 -8.28 27.30 -18.80
C ILE A 8 -8.94 28.48 -18.09
N ASN A 9 -9.82 28.19 -17.13
CA ASN A 9 -10.32 29.19 -16.19
C ASN A 9 -9.27 29.52 -15.12
N THR A 10 -9.36 30.72 -14.55
CA THR A 10 -8.47 31.20 -13.46
C THR A 10 -8.75 30.55 -12.10
N THR A 11 -9.83 29.77 -11.98
CA THR A 11 -10.20 29.03 -10.77
C THR A 11 -10.55 27.58 -11.11
N TYR A 12 -10.37 26.69 -10.12
CA TYR A 12 -10.69 25.27 -10.23
C TYR A 12 -11.26 24.74 -8.91
N ALA A 13 -11.94 23.60 -8.96
CA ALA A 13 -12.41 22.87 -7.79
C ALA A 13 -11.51 21.64 -7.58
N PRO A 14 -11.27 21.21 -6.32
CA PRO A 14 -10.51 20.00 -6.05
C PRO A 14 -11.26 18.75 -6.55
N VAL A 15 -10.50 17.80 -7.10
CA VAL A 15 -11.00 16.46 -7.45
C VAL A 15 -11.63 15.81 -6.20
N PRO A 16 -12.80 15.14 -6.31
CA PRO A 16 -13.48 14.70 -7.53
C PRO A 16 -14.52 15.68 -8.10
N THR A 17 -14.61 16.91 -7.58
CA THR A 17 -15.58 17.89 -8.08
C THR A 17 -15.17 18.38 -9.47
N TYR A 18 -16.11 18.38 -10.42
CA TYR A 18 -15.85 18.81 -11.79
C TYR A 18 -15.39 20.28 -11.84
N SER A 19 -14.31 20.54 -12.58
CA SER A 19 -13.94 21.88 -13.02
C SER A 19 -13.37 21.84 -14.42
N PHE A 20 -13.72 22.84 -15.23
CA PHE A 20 -13.35 22.88 -16.65
C PHE A 20 -11.83 22.86 -16.86
N SER A 21 -11.08 23.63 -16.06
CA SER A 21 -9.61 23.68 -16.16
C SER A 21 -8.96 22.33 -15.91
N VAL A 22 -9.38 21.59 -14.87
CA VAL A 22 -8.82 20.26 -14.55
C VAL A 22 -9.21 19.26 -15.63
N MET A 23 -10.47 19.29 -16.08
CA MET A 23 -10.96 18.39 -17.14
C MET A 23 -10.15 18.58 -18.42
N VAL A 24 -10.03 19.81 -18.92
CA VAL A 24 -9.43 20.06 -20.23
C VAL A 24 -7.93 19.81 -20.22
N MET A 25 -7.22 20.11 -19.12
CA MET A 25 -5.81 19.76 -19.00
C MET A 25 -5.59 18.24 -19.02
N ALA A 26 -6.40 17.49 -18.26
CA ALA A 26 -6.31 16.03 -18.24
C ALA A 26 -6.70 15.42 -19.61
N HIS A 27 -7.72 15.95 -20.27
CA HIS A 27 -8.18 15.54 -21.59
C HIS A 27 -7.08 15.69 -22.64
N GLU A 28 -6.46 16.87 -22.72
CA GLU A 28 -5.39 17.14 -23.68
C GLU A 28 -4.12 16.32 -23.39
N LEU A 29 -3.80 16.08 -22.12
CA LEU A 29 -2.74 15.14 -21.75
C LEU A 29 -3.04 13.73 -22.27
N GLY A 30 -4.30 13.27 -22.19
CA GLY A 30 -4.71 11.99 -22.75
C GLY A 30 -4.39 11.85 -24.24
N HIS A 31 -4.54 12.91 -25.03
CA HIS A 31 -4.15 12.92 -26.44
C HIS A 31 -2.63 12.88 -26.65
N LEU A 32 -1.84 13.53 -25.79
CA LEU A 32 -0.38 13.41 -25.84
C LEU A 32 0.09 11.97 -25.61
N PHE A 33 -0.66 11.21 -24.81
CA PHE A 33 -0.46 9.77 -24.61
C PHE A 33 -1.28 8.90 -25.59
N GLY A 34 -1.68 9.44 -26.75
CA GLY A 34 -2.23 8.66 -27.86
C GLY A 34 -3.69 8.24 -27.71
N SER A 35 -4.39 8.62 -26.63
CA SER A 35 -5.82 8.35 -26.50
C SER A 35 -6.63 9.19 -27.49
N ARG A 36 -7.76 8.63 -27.94
CA ARG A 36 -8.76 9.32 -28.78
C ARG A 36 -9.94 9.76 -27.94
N HIS A 37 -10.84 10.54 -28.52
CA HIS A 37 -12.12 10.82 -27.89
C HIS A 37 -12.94 9.53 -27.73
N THR A 38 -13.77 9.46 -26.70
CA THR A 38 -14.69 8.33 -26.50
C THR A 38 -15.71 8.15 -27.62
N HIS A 39 -16.03 9.21 -28.36
CA HIS A 39 -16.91 9.18 -29.53
C HIS A 39 -16.18 8.80 -30.84
N ALA A 40 -14.89 8.45 -30.80
CA ALA A 40 -14.16 7.95 -31.96
C ALA A 40 -14.48 6.49 -32.29
N CYS A 41 -14.52 6.16 -33.57
CA CYS A 41 -14.73 4.81 -34.08
C CYS A 41 -13.46 3.96 -33.99
N ALA A 42 -13.03 3.70 -32.75
CA ALA A 42 -11.73 3.10 -32.43
C ALA A 42 -11.77 2.13 -31.26
N TRP A 43 -12.94 1.92 -30.65
CA TRP A 43 -13.09 1.23 -29.38
C TRP A 43 -13.78 -0.13 -29.54
N ASN A 44 -13.88 -0.85 -28.42
CA ASN A 44 -14.54 -2.15 -28.24
C ASN A 44 -13.93 -3.31 -29.05
N GLY A 45 -12.74 -3.12 -29.64
CA GLY A 45 -12.09 -4.11 -30.51
C GLY A 45 -12.76 -4.31 -31.87
N ASN A 46 -13.83 -3.57 -32.15
CA ASN A 46 -14.60 -3.65 -33.40
C ASN A 46 -14.79 -2.28 -34.10
N GLY A 47 -14.09 -1.24 -33.63
CA GLY A 47 -14.11 0.09 -34.24
C GLY A 47 -15.37 0.90 -33.95
N THR A 48 -16.09 0.62 -32.85
CA THR A 48 -17.26 1.40 -32.44
C THR A 48 -16.89 2.51 -31.44
N ALA A 49 -17.78 3.48 -31.25
CA ALA A 49 -17.65 4.52 -30.23
C ALA A 49 -18.13 4.03 -28.85
N LEU A 50 -17.62 4.64 -27.78
CA LEU A 50 -18.04 4.37 -26.39
C LEU A 50 -19.22 5.23 -25.96
N ASP A 51 -19.28 6.47 -26.45
CA ASP A 51 -20.39 7.37 -26.26
C ASP A 51 -20.66 8.25 -27.49
N ALA A 52 -21.79 8.93 -27.48
CA ALA A 52 -22.20 9.88 -28.50
C ALA A 52 -22.53 11.25 -27.87
N CYS A 53 -21.81 11.61 -26.80
CA CYS A 53 -22.09 12.85 -26.08
C CYS A 53 -22.07 14.12 -26.95
N PRO A 54 -21.24 14.26 -28.00
CA PRO A 54 -21.32 15.42 -28.89
C PRO A 54 -22.40 15.30 -29.98
N GLY A 55 -23.13 14.19 -30.07
CA GLY A 55 -24.19 13.94 -31.06
C GLY A 55 -23.71 13.39 -32.40
N TYR A 56 -22.42 13.03 -32.50
CA TYR A 56 -21.79 12.41 -33.67
C TYR A 56 -20.62 11.52 -33.25
N THR A 57 -20.10 10.71 -34.16
CA THR A 57 -18.89 9.90 -33.98
C THR A 57 -17.74 10.40 -34.86
N GLU A 58 -16.50 10.26 -34.39
CA GLU A 58 -15.32 10.49 -35.23
C GLU A 58 -15.01 9.22 -36.03
N GLY A 59 -15.46 9.21 -37.27
CA GLY A 59 -15.43 8.05 -38.17
C GLY A 59 -16.84 7.51 -38.44
N ASP A 60 -16.91 6.47 -39.27
CA ASP A 60 -18.16 5.95 -39.83
C ASP A 60 -18.71 4.73 -39.06
N CYS A 61 -18.85 4.84 -37.73
CA CYS A 61 -19.46 3.81 -36.89
C CYS A 61 -20.83 4.26 -36.34
N PRO A 62 -21.70 3.33 -35.91
CA PRO A 62 -22.99 3.69 -35.33
C PRO A 62 -22.86 4.56 -34.08
N LEU A 63 -23.81 5.48 -33.89
CA LEU A 63 -23.95 6.30 -32.68
C LEU A 63 -24.42 5.45 -31.48
N PRO A 64 -23.59 5.27 -30.44
CA PRO A 64 -24.04 4.64 -29.20
C PRO A 64 -24.90 5.59 -28.35
N GLY A 65 -25.42 5.11 -27.22
CA GLY A 65 -26.06 5.97 -26.23
C GLY A 65 -25.05 6.78 -25.41
N ASN A 66 -25.52 7.83 -24.72
CA ASN A 66 -24.71 8.55 -23.74
C ASN A 66 -24.55 7.72 -22.45
N PRO A 67 -23.39 7.82 -21.76
CA PRO A 67 -23.11 7.04 -20.57
C PRO A 67 -24.02 7.43 -19.42
N VAL A 68 -24.58 6.41 -18.76
CA VAL A 68 -25.35 6.59 -17.52
C VAL A 68 -24.36 6.87 -16.39
N GLY A 69 -24.57 7.96 -15.64
CA GLY A 69 -23.68 8.36 -14.54
C GLY A 69 -22.53 9.31 -14.92
N GLY A 70 -22.55 9.87 -16.14
CA GLY A 70 -21.60 10.89 -16.60
C GLY A 70 -20.47 10.33 -17.46
N GLY A 71 -19.95 11.17 -18.36
CA GLY A 71 -18.82 10.83 -19.23
C GLY A 71 -17.48 10.75 -18.49
N THR A 72 -16.52 10.04 -19.10
CA THR A 72 -15.11 10.01 -18.65
C THR A 72 -14.38 11.29 -19.06
N ILE A 73 -13.15 11.48 -18.61
CA ILE A 73 -12.31 12.63 -18.96
C ILE A 73 -12.12 12.78 -20.48
N MET A 74 -11.98 11.67 -21.23
CA MET A 74 -11.87 11.72 -22.71
C MET A 74 -13.20 11.96 -23.43
N SER A 75 -14.29 12.17 -22.69
CA SER A 75 -15.61 12.38 -23.26
C SER A 75 -15.96 13.84 -23.47
N TYR A 76 -16.79 14.08 -24.47
CA TYR A 76 -17.40 15.38 -24.73
C TYR A 76 -18.73 15.55 -24.00
N CYS A 77 -19.02 14.74 -22.98
CA CYS A 77 -20.23 14.94 -22.17
C CYS A 77 -20.27 16.29 -21.42
N HIS A 78 -19.19 17.07 -21.40
CA HIS A 78 -19.21 18.44 -20.88
C HIS A 78 -20.05 19.42 -21.73
N ILE A 79 -20.30 19.11 -23.01
CA ILE A 79 -21.20 19.89 -23.87
C ILE A 79 -22.62 19.32 -23.94
N SER A 80 -22.88 18.20 -23.28
CA SER A 80 -24.21 17.58 -23.20
C SER A 80 -24.76 17.65 -21.78
N SER A 81 -26.05 17.34 -21.62
CA SER A 81 -26.68 17.24 -20.29
C SER A 81 -26.17 16.07 -19.44
N THR A 82 -25.40 15.15 -20.03
CA THR A 82 -24.80 14.01 -19.33
C THR A 82 -23.72 14.45 -18.34
N GLY A 83 -22.97 15.51 -18.64
CA GLY A 83 -21.87 15.99 -17.81
C GLY A 83 -20.68 15.03 -17.74
N ILE A 84 -19.58 15.48 -17.14
CA ILE A 84 -18.39 14.67 -16.87
C ILE A 84 -18.38 14.26 -15.40
N ASN A 85 -18.12 12.99 -15.14
CA ASN A 85 -17.92 12.46 -13.79
C ASN A 85 -16.46 12.08 -13.60
N PHE A 86 -15.71 12.88 -12.83
CA PHE A 86 -14.29 12.63 -12.58
C PHE A 86 -14.00 11.32 -11.87
N SER A 87 -14.98 10.74 -11.16
CA SER A 87 -14.83 9.41 -10.54
C SER A 87 -14.65 8.31 -11.59
N ASN A 88 -15.09 8.54 -12.83
CA ASN A 88 -14.88 7.61 -13.94
C ASN A 88 -13.47 7.70 -14.54
N GLY A 89 -12.67 8.69 -14.14
CA GLY A 89 -11.32 8.94 -14.66
C GLY A 89 -11.31 9.02 -16.19
N PHE A 90 -10.28 8.46 -16.83
CA PHE A 90 -10.24 8.29 -18.29
C PHE A 90 -11.13 7.15 -18.81
N GLY A 91 -11.68 6.33 -17.92
CA GLY A 91 -12.36 5.07 -18.25
C GLY A 91 -11.40 3.96 -18.69
N PRO A 92 -11.88 2.71 -18.83
CA PRO A 92 -10.99 1.56 -19.05
C PRO A 92 -10.23 1.61 -20.39
N GLN A 93 -10.91 1.82 -21.52
CA GLN A 93 -10.27 1.76 -22.83
C GLN A 93 -9.40 2.99 -23.14
N PRO A 94 -9.86 4.24 -22.95
CA PRO A 94 -8.99 5.40 -23.12
C PRO A 94 -7.83 5.39 -22.12
N GLY A 95 -8.07 4.98 -20.87
CA GLY A 95 -7.02 4.83 -19.85
C GLY A 95 -5.98 3.76 -20.18
N ASN A 96 -6.38 2.63 -20.76
CA ASN A 96 -5.44 1.59 -21.22
C ASN A 96 -4.53 2.10 -22.34
N VAL A 97 -5.07 2.88 -23.29
CA VAL A 97 -4.24 3.47 -24.36
C VAL A 97 -3.19 4.41 -23.77
N ILE A 98 -3.59 5.26 -22.81
CA ILE A 98 -2.68 6.20 -22.13
C ILE A 98 -1.55 5.43 -21.43
N ARG A 99 -1.88 4.41 -20.63
CA ARG A 99 -0.89 3.56 -19.93
C ARG A 99 0.04 2.84 -20.90
N ASN A 100 -0.50 2.24 -21.96
CA ASN A 100 0.32 1.54 -22.95
C ASN A 100 1.27 2.49 -23.69
N ALA A 101 0.82 3.70 -24.03
CA ALA A 101 1.65 4.69 -24.69
C ALA A 101 2.76 5.22 -23.76
N ALA A 102 2.47 5.37 -22.46
CA ALA A 102 3.48 5.66 -21.46
C ALA A 102 4.49 4.51 -21.36
N ASN A 103 4.04 3.28 -21.13
CA ASN A 103 4.92 2.11 -20.97
C ASN A 103 5.76 1.81 -22.22
N ALA A 104 5.29 2.17 -23.41
CA ALA A 104 6.04 2.02 -24.66
C ALA A 104 6.98 3.21 -24.97
N ALA A 105 6.95 4.29 -24.19
CA ALA A 105 7.76 5.47 -24.44
C ALA A 105 9.21 5.26 -23.96
N SER A 106 10.18 5.37 -24.86
CA SER A 106 11.61 5.21 -24.55
C SER A 106 12.22 6.31 -23.66
N CYS A 107 11.45 7.37 -23.37
CA CYS A 107 11.86 8.46 -22.49
C CYS A 107 11.34 8.31 -21.05
N LEU A 108 10.46 7.34 -20.81
CA LEU A 108 10.14 6.92 -19.46
C LEU A 108 11.15 5.84 -19.10
N GLN A 109 12.22 6.25 -18.41
CA GLN A 109 12.95 5.32 -17.56
C GLN A 109 12.08 5.10 -16.33
N LEU A 110 11.94 3.86 -15.89
CA LEU A 110 11.42 3.63 -14.56
C LEU A 110 12.46 4.14 -13.57
N CYS A 111 12.01 4.85 -12.53
CA CYS A 111 12.63 4.61 -11.24
C CYS A 111 12.27 3.14 -10.97
N GLY A 112 13.22 2.21 -11.12
CA GLY A 112 12.97 0.76 -11.34
C GLY A 112 11.76 0.20 -10.59
N ASP A 113 10.90 -0.63 -11.18
CA ASP A 113 11.10 -1.62 -12.25
C ASP A 113 9.80 -1.80 -13.06
N ASP A 114 9.86 -2.01 -14.38
CA ASP A 114 8.78 -2.55 -15.24
C ASP A 114 9.30 -2.89 -16.65
N GLY A 115 8.99 -4.08 -17.13
CA GLY A 115 9.06 -4.45 -18.54
C GLY A 115 7.76 -4.10 -19.30
N GLY A 116 7.89 -3.62 -20.54
CA GLY A 116 6.82 -3.52 -21.52
C GLY A 116 7.14 -4.32 -22.80
N ASN A 117 6.21 -5.16 -23.28
CA ASN A 117 6.40 -6.14 -24.36
C ASN A 117 5.98 -5.67 -25.78
N ASN A 118 6.95 -5.65 -26.72
CA ASN A 118 7.03 -6.23 -28.10
C ASN A 118 6.23 -5.71 -29.36
N PRO A 119 6.84 -5.78 -30.58
CA PRO A 119 6.36 -6.69 -31.66
C PRO A 119 7.46 -7.38 -32.56
N PRO A 120 7.12 -8.43 -33.39
CA PRO A 120 8.02 -9.52 -33.90
C PRO A 120 8.44 -9.38 -35.40
N PRO A 121 9.12 -10.36 -36.11
CA PRO A 121 9.77 -11.64 -35.73
C PRO A 121 11.23 -11.81 -36.25
N THR A 122 12.01 -12.76 -35.71
CA THR A 122 12.73 -13.82 -36.48
C THR A 122 13.51 -14.76 -35.56
N GLY A 123 13.03 -16.02 -35.50
CA GLY A 123 13.78 -17.25 -35.24
C GLY A 123 15.03 -17.21 -34.35
N ASP A 124 14.83 -17.33 -33.04
CA ASP A 124 15.62 -18.23 -32.20
C ASP A 124 14.85 -18.43 -30.89
N SER A 125 13.89 -19.35 -30.86
CA SER A 125 13.20 -19.65 -29.60
C SER A 125 14.12 -20.50 -28.74
N CYS A 126 14.75 -19.87 -27.74
CA CYS A 126 15.44 -20.57 -26.68
C CYS A 126 14.52 -21.64 -26.07
N ALA A 127 14.97 -22.90 -26.04
CA ALA A 127 14.22 -24.01 -25.43
C ALA A 127 14.37 -24.06 -23.90
N GLY A 128 15.24 -23.23 -23.34
CA GLY A 128 15.44 -23.02 -21.90
C GLY A 128 15.14 -21.57 -21.51
N GLN A 129 15.77 -21.10 -20.43
CA GLN A 129 15.66 -19.73 -19.96
C GLN A 129 16.77 -18.87 -20.56
N GLU A 130 16.40 -17.68 -21.02
CA GLU A 130 17.33 -16.74 -21.65
C GLU A 130 17.91 -15.78 -20.60
N LEU A 131 19.23 -15.62 -20.61
CA LEU A 131 19.96 -14.68 -19.76
C LEU A 131 20.71 -13.68 -20.62
N ALA A 132 20.91 -12.46 -20.13
CA ALA A 132 21.69 -11.42 -20.77
C ALA A 132 22.84 -10.97 -19.86
N LEU A 133 24.06 -10.97 -20.42
CA LEU A 133 25.27 -10.44 -19.79
C LEU A 133 25.65 -9.14 -20.48
N SER A 134 25.81 -8.08 -19.69
CA SER A 134 26.29 -6.77 -20.13
C SER A 134 27.55 -6.41 -19.37
N ILE A 135 28.63 -6.09 -20.10
CA ILE A 135 29.91 -5.66 -19.53
C ILE A 135 30.29 -4.31 -20.13
N VAL A 136 30.38 -3.28 -19.29
CA VAL A 136 31.05 -2.03 -19.62
C VAL A 136 32.54 -2.22 -19.34
N LEU A 137 33.36 -2.16 -20.38
CA LEU A 137 34.81 -2.30 -20.26
C LEU A 137 35.44 -1.01 -19.73
N ASP A 138 36.57 -1.15 -19.06
CA ASP A 138 37.43 -0.03 -18.67
C ASP A 138 38.49 0.27 -19.76
N ALA A 139 39.53 1.05 -19.45
CA ALA A 139 40.58 1.34 -20.42
C ALA A 139 41.42 0.11 -20.82
N TYR A 140 41.36 -0.99 -20.08
CA TYR A 140 42.21 -2.17 -20.26
C TYR A 140 41.41 -3.46 -20.49
N GLY A 141 40.42 -3.41 -21.39
CA GLY A 141 39.60 -4.58 -21.73
C GLY A 141 40.36 -5.86 -22.14
N SER A 142 41.66 -5.78 -22.49
CA SER A 142 42.49 -6.97 -22.75
C SER A 142 42.75 -7.85 -21.55
N GLU A 143 42.46 -7.32 -20.36
CA GLU A 143 42.67 -7.99 -19.08
C GLU A 143 41.39 -8.71 -18.65
N THR A 144 40.23 -8.27 -19.15
CA THR A 144 38.91 -8.80 -18.83
C THR A 144 38.55 -10.04 -19.65
N SER A 145 38.23 -11.14 -18.96
CA SER A 145 37.64 -12.35 -19.55
C SER A 145 36.52 -12.90 -18.65
N TRP A 146 35.64 -13.73 -19.19
CA TRP A 146 34.56 -14.33 -18.42
C TRP A 146 34.20 -15.72 -18.94
N GLU A 147 33.61 -16.53 -18.06
CA GLU A 147 33.12 -17.87 -18.36
C GLU A 147 31.81 -18.13 -17.63
N LEU A 148 30.91 -18.89 -18.25
CA LEU A 148 29.72 -19.43 -17.62
C LEU A 148 29.79 -20.95 -17.62
N ARG A 149 29.73 -21.56 -16.44
CA ARG A 149 29.92 -23.01 -16.26
C ARG A 149 28.68 -23.68 -15.68
N ASP A 150 28.46 -24.95 -16.01
CA ASP A 150 27.44 -25.79 -15.38
C ASP A 150 27.90 -26.38 -14.03
N SER A 151 27.01 -27.10 -13.35
CA SER A 151 27.30 -27.79 -12.08
C SER A 151 28.42 -28.85 -12.14
N ASN A 152 28.79 -29.33 -13.34
CA ASN A 152 29.93 -30.24 -13.55
C ASN A 152 31.22 -29.47 -13.87
N ASN A 153 31.20 -28.14 -13.75
CA ASN A 153 32.29 -27.23 -14.09
C ASN A 153 32.65 -27.24 -15.58
N THR A 154 31.71 -27.63 -16.45
CA THR A 154 31.84 -27.55 -17.91
C THR A 154 31.61 -26.12 -18.37
N ILE A 155 32.52 -25.55 -19.16
CA ILE A 155 32.34 -24.21 -19.75
C ILE A 155 31.29 -24.30 -20.86
N LEU A 156 30.18 -23.59 -20.67
CA LEU A 156 29.11 -23.49 -21.66
C LEU A 156 29.31 -22.29 -22.58
N TYR A 157 29.74 -21.16 -22.00
CA TYR A 157 30.02 -19.91 -22.71
C TYR A 157 31.27 -19.25 -22.15
N SER A 158 31.96 -18.47 -22.99
CA SER A 158 33.13 -17.70 -22.59
C SER A 158 33.32 -16.48 -23.49
N GLY A 159 33.98 -15.44 -22.99
CA GLY A 159 34.33 -14.26 -23.78
C GLY A 159 35.55 -13.50 -23.24
N GLY A 160 35.97 -12.52 -24.04
CA GLY A 160 37.26 -11.84 -23.85
C GLY A 160 38.46 -12.70 -24.29
N PRO A 161 39.69 -12.20 -24.13
CA PRO A 161 40.03 -10.81 -23.78
C PRO A 161 39.60 -9.81 -24.87
N TYR A 162 39.38 -8.55 -24.50
CA TYR A 162 38.91 -7.49 -25.41
C TYR A 162 40.03 -6.50 -25.80
N PRO A 163 39.91 -5.69 -26.87
CA PRO A 163 40.97 -4.73 -27.22
C PRO A 163 41.06 -3.54 -26.24
N ASN A 164 42.25 -3.00 -25.97
CA ASN A 164 42.46 -1.80 -25.10
C ASN A 164 42.04 -0.46 -25.74
N THR A 165 41.00 -0.46 -26.56
CA THR A 165 40.47 0.73 -27.27
C THR A 165 39.03 1.05 -26.90
N THR A 166 38.53 0.43 -25.83
CA THR A 166 37.09 0.32 -25.50
C THR A 166 36.76 0.81 -24.09
N ASN A 167 37.39 1.89 -23.63
CA ASN A 167 36.97 2.51 -22.36
C ASN A 167 35.50 2.95 -22.45
N GLY A 168 34.66 2.35 -21.62
CA GLY A 168 33.21 2.56 -21.60
C GLY A 168 32.45 1.82 -22.70
N ALA A 169 33.08 0.95 -23.49
CA ALA A 169 32.35 0.18 -24.48
C ALA A 169 31.53 -0.91 -23.80
N LEU A 170 30.32 -1.11 -24.32
CA LEU A 170 29.40 -2.12 -23.86
C LEU A 170 29.57 -3.41 -24.68
N VAL A 171 29.79 -4.52 -23.99
CA VAL A 171 29.75 -5.88 -24.54
C VAL A 171 28.49 -6.55 -24.03
N GLU A 172 27.64 -7.00 -24.94
CA GLU A 172 26.40 -7.71 -24.61
C GLU A 172 26.46 -9.15 -25.12
N GLN A 173 25.96 -10.09 -24.32
CA GLN A 173 25.85 -11.50 -24.67
C GLN A 173 24.50 -12.04 -24.19
N LYS A 174 23.96 -13.02 -24.92
CA LYS A 174 22.74 -13.72 -24.57
C LYS A 174 23.01 -15.21 -24.46
N PHE A 175 22.46 -15.84 -23.44
CA PHE A 175 22.60 -17.27 -23.18
C PHE A 175 21.24 -17.93 -23.22
N CYS A 176 21.20 -19.20 -23.62
CA CYS A 176 20.00 -20.04 -23.52
C CYS A 176 20.36 -21.26 -22.68
N LEU A 177 19.84 -21.32 -21.45
CA LEU A 177 20.25 -22.30 -20.45
C LEU A 177 19.05 -23.15 -20.02
N PRO A 178 19.16 -24.50 -20.02
CA PRO A 178 18.16 -25.35 -19.40
C PRO A 178 18.05 -25.14 -17.89
N ASP A 179 17.02 -25.70 -17.27
CA ASP A 179 16.91 -25.77 -15.81
C ASP A 179 18.12 -26.50 -15.22
N GLY A 180 18.73 -25.93 -14.18
CA GLY A 180 19.99 -26.41 -13.60
C GLY A 180 20.77 -25.31 -12.89
N CYS A 181 21.84 -25.70 -12.20
CA CYS A 181 22.71 -24.74 -11.50
C CYS A 181 23.98 -24.43 -12.29
N TYR A 182 24.35 -23.16 -12.26
CA TYR A 182 25.43 -22.57 -13.04
C TYR A 182 26.31 -21.67 -12.16
N THR A 183 27.49 -21.33 -12.67
CA THR A 183 28.36 -20.33 -12.05
C THR A 183 28.95 -19.42 -13.11
N PHE A 184 28.71 -18.13 -12.95
CA PHE A 184 29.35 -17.09 -13.76
C PHE A 184 30.68 -16.69 -13.13
N TYR A 185 31.72 -16.58 -13.94
CA TYR A 185 33.06 -16.14 -13.57
C TYR A 185 33.43 -14.94 -14.42
N ILE A 186 33.98 -13.91 -13.80
CA ILE A 186 34.69 -12.82 -14.47
C ILE A 186 36.11 -12.73 -13.90
N SER A 187 37.08 -12.43 -14.75
CA SER A 187 38.50 -12.41 -14.40
C SER A 187 39.19 -11.21 -15.01
N ASP A 188 40.13 -10.68 -14.25
CA ASP A 188 41.04 -9.62 -14.65
C ASP A 188 42.48 -10.08 -14.43
N SER A 189 43.28 -10.05 -15.49
CA SER A 189 44.64 -10.63 -15.44
C SER A 189 45.67 -9.80 -14.66
N PHE A 190 45.40 -8.52 -14.39
CA PHE A 190 46.30 -7.61 -13.68
C PHE A 190 45.87 -7.35 -12.23
N GLY A 191 44.62 -7.67 -11.91
CA GLY A 191 44.11 -7.80 -10.55
C GLY A 191 43.58 -6.50 -9.94
N ASP A 192 43.37 -5.48 -10.76
CA ASP A 192 42.71 -4.22 -10.39
C ASP A 192 41.21 -4.21 -10.76
N GLY A 193 40.73 -5.27 -11.41
CA GLY A 193 39.34 -5.41 -11.82
C GLY A 193 39.00 -4.49 -12.98
N ILE A 194 37.72 -4.33 -13.25
CA ILE A 194 37.24 -3.51 -14.37
C ILE A 194 36.75 -2.13 -13.91
N CYS A 195 37.00 -1.75 -12.65
CA CYS A 195 36.52 -0.48 -12.09
C CYS A 195 37.62 0.40 -11.47
N CYS A 196 37.36 1.69 -11.67
CA CYS A 196 37.48 2.82 -10.76
C CYS A 196 38.64 3.75 -11.13
N ASN A 197 39.88 3.24 -11.10
CA ASN A 197 41.06 4.07 -11.36
C ASN A 197 41.37 4.23 -12.85
N PHE A 198 41.03 3.23 -13.67
CA PHE A 198 41.36 3.18 -15.10
C PHE A 198 40.13 3.14 -16.01
N GLY A 199 38.94 3.35 -15.45
CA GLY A 199 37.67 3.40 -16.17
C GLY A 199 36.53 2.95 -15.26
N ASN A 200 35.32 3.43 -15.49
CA ASN A 200 34.15 3.01 -14.71
C ASN A 200 33.48 1.81 -15.39
N GLY A 201 34.24 0.74 -15.58
CA GLY A 201 33.68 -0.51 -16.08
C GLY A 201 32.87 -1.23 -15.00
N ALA A 202 31.96 -2.07 -15.45
CA ALA A 202 31.04 -2.84 -14.61
C ALA A 202 30.47 -4.01 -15.42
N TYR A 203 29.98 -5.04 -14.75
CA TYR A 203 29.20 -6.08 -15.40
C TYR A 203 27.85 -6.29 -14.71
N SER A 204 26.89 -6.82 -15.45
CA SER A 204 25.59 -7.27 -14.96
C SER A 204 25.15 -8.50 -15.75
N LEU A 205 24.65 -9.51 -15.04
CA LEU A 205 24.01 -10.69 -15.59
C LEU A 205 22.56 -10.68 -15.10
N VAL A 206 21.62 -10.70 -16.04
CA VAL A 206 20.17 -10.64 -15.78
C VAL A 206 19.45 -11.75 -16.53
N ASP A 207 18.24 -12.10 -16.10
CA ASP A 207 17.33 -12.94 -16.90
C ASP A 207 16.47 -12.09 -17.88
N THR A 208 15.56 -12.74 -18.62
CA THR A 208 14.59 -12.04 -19.48
C THR A 208 13.55 -11.21 -18.74
N SER A 209 13.35 -11.43 -17.44
CA SER A 209 12.43 -10.62 -16.61
C SER A 209 13.08 -9.34 -16.08
N GLY A 210 14.42 -9.25 -16.15
CA GLY A 210 15.21 -8.15 -15.60
C GLY A 210 15.76 -8.45 -14.20
N ALA A 211 15.51 -9.64 -13.65
CA ALA A 211 16.04 -10.06 -12.36
C ALA A 211 17.57 -10.14 -12.41
N MET A 212 18.22 -9.47 -11.45
CA MET A 212 19.68 -9.38 -11.39
C MET A 212 20.28 -10.62 -10.73
N ILE A 213 21.02 -11.40 -11.51
CA ILE A 213 21.68 -12.63 -11.07
C ILE A 213 23.06 -12.31 -10.47
N ALA A 214 23.80 -11.41 -11.11
CA ALA A 214 25.10 -10.96 -10.65
C ALA A 214 25.37 -9.55 -11.18
N SER A 215 26.04 -8.72 -10.41
CA SER A 215 26.63 -7.47 -10.88
C SER A 215 27.87 -7.16 -10.10
N GLY A 216 28.78 -6.38 -10.70
CA GLY A 216 30.05 -6.07 -10.07
C GLY A 216 30.95 -5.26 -10.98
N GLY A 217 32.22 -5.16 -10.59
CA GLY A 217 33.22 -4.45 -11.37
C GLY A 217 34.48 -4.11 -10.56
N ASN A 218 34.33 -3.95 -9.24
CA ASN A 218 35.46 -3.77 -8.31
C ASN A 218 35.84 -5.11 -7.68
N PHE A 219 36.62 -5.90 -8.41
CA PHE A 219 37.19 -7.16 -7.94
C PHE A 219 38.71 -7.15 -8.17
N GLY A 220 39.43 -8.08 -7.53
CA GLY A 220 40.86 -8.24 -7.77
C GLY A 220 41.12 -8.98 -9.08
N PHE A 221 41.64 -10.20 -8.99
CA PHE A 221 41.89 -11.05 -10.17
C PHE A 221 40.64 -11.75 -10.72
N SER A 222 39.61 -11.95 -9.89
CA SER A 222 38.39 -12.66 -10.32
C SER A 222 37.25 -12.47 -9.33
N GLU A 223 36.04 -12.62 -9.83
CA GLU A 223 34.81 -12.73 -9.06
C GLU A 223 33.92 -13.83 -9.68
N SER A 224 33.08 -14.47 -8.87
CA SER A 224 32.18 -15.51 -9.35
C SER A 224 30.86 -15.53 -8.58
N THR A 225 29.76 -15.79 -9.28
CA THR A 225 28.41 -15.90 -8.71
C THR A 225 27.75 -17.20 -9.16
N GLY A 226 27.32 -18.01 -8.19
CA GLY A 226 26.53 -19.22 -8.42
C GLY A 226 25.03 -18.93 -8.42
N PHE A 227 24.28 -19.54 -9.34
CA PHE A 227 22.82 -19.39 -9.45
C PHE A 227 22.17 -20.66 -10.00
N CYS A 228 20.86 -20.82 -9.85
CA CYS A 228 20.11 -21.97 -10.40
C CYS A 228 18.89 -21.50 -11.20
N LEU A 229 18.56 -22.23 -12.26
CA LEU A 229 17.42 -22.01 -13.14
C LEU A 229 16.34 -23.10 -12.93
N PRO A 230 15.04 -22.75 -12.88
CA PRO A 230 14.54 -21.38 -12.83
C PRO A 230 15.06 -20.62 -11.63
N LEU A 231 15.39 -19.34 -11.85
CA LEU A 231 15.62 -18.43 -10.73
C LEU A 231 14.34 -18.54 -9.91
N ALA A 232 14.46 -18.88 -8.62
CA ALA A 232 13.31 -18.80 -7.73
C ALA A 232 12.73 -17.40 -7.91
N ASP A 233 11.42 -17.31 -8.21
CA ASP A 233 10.76 -16.05 -8.55
C ASP A 233 11.22 -14.96 -7.56
N GLU A 234 12.10 -14.05 -8.01
CA GLU A 234 12.62 -13.00 -7.13
C GLU A 234 11.47 -12.04 -6.84
N PRO A 235 11.33 -11.61 -5.57
CA PRO A 235 10.09 -11.09 -5.02
C PRO A 235 9.73 -9.77 -5.69
N ASN A 236 8.60 -9.76 -6.39
CA ASN A 236 7.93 -8.54 -6.79
C ASN A 236 7.71 -7.67 -5.54
N PRO A 237 8.12 -6.40 -5.50
CA PRO A 237 7.75 -5.48 -4.42
C PRO A 237 6.23 -5.40 -4.18
N ASP A 238 5.42 -5.72 -5.19
CA ASP A 238 3.95 -5.85 -5.11
C ASP A 238 3.46 -7.28 -4.74
N SER A 239 4.35 -8.27 -4.60
CA SER A 239 4.00 -9.57 -4.01
C SER A 239 3.98 -9.54 -2.47
N CYS A 240 4.45 -8.44 -1.87
CA CYS A 240 4.47 -8.25 -0.43
C CYS A 240 3.68 -7.00 -0.04
N LEU A 241 2.39 -7.16 0.22
CA LEU A 241 1.58 -6.07 0.74
C LEU A 241 1.98 -5.80 2.20
N SER A 242 2.72 -4.72 2.46
CA SER A 242 2.95 -4.22 3.82
C SER A 242 1.82 -3.29 4.25
N VAL A 243 1.27 -3.49 5.44
CA VAL A 243 0.21 -2.62 5.97
C VAL A 243 0.81 -1.50 6.82
N ASN A 244 0.60 -0.25 6.41
CA ASN A 244 0.58 0.90 7.29
C ASN A 244 -0.88 1.32 7.51
N PHE A 245 -1.32 1.36 8.76
CA PHE A 245 -2.72 1.61 9.09
C PHE A 245 -3.20 3.04 8.75
N ASN A 246 -2.30 4.00 8.53
CA ASN A 246 -2.67 5.34 8.04
C ASN A 246 -3.19 5.32 6.59
N ASP A 247 -2.85 4.30 5.81
CA ASP A 247 -3.26 4.18 4.41
C ASP A 247 -4.67 3.59 4.24
N TYR A 248 -5.28 3.15 5.34
CA TYR A 248 -6.57 2.46 5.33
C TYR A 248 -7.58 3.11 6.27
N GLU A 249 -8.85 3.07 5.88
CA GLU A 249 -9.95 3.36 6.81
C GLU A 249 -10.16 2.17 7.76
N ILE A 250 -10.13 2.44 9.07
CA ILE A 250 -10.47 1.45 10.10
C ILE A 250 -11.99 1.39 10.26
N LEU A 251 -12.57 0.31 9.77
CA LEU A 251 -14.00 0.04 9.81
C LEU A 251 -14.38 -0.76 11.07
N SER A 252 -15.63 -0.59 11.49
CA SER A 252 -16.30 -1.53 12.39
C SER A 252 -16.59 -2.85 11.65
N PHE A 253 -16.42 -3.99 12.33
CA PHE A 253 -16.64 -5.32 11.77
C PHE A 253 -17.49 -6.20 12.71
N GLY A 254 -18.25 -7.15 12.17
CA GLY A 254 -19.07 -8.06 12.98
C GLY A 254 -20.35 -7.44 13.55
N GLY A 255 -20.75 -6.27 13.07
CA GLY A 255 -22.00 -5.60 13.44
C GLY A 255 -22.04 -5.23 14.92
N GLY A 256 -23.06 -5.69 15.65
CA GLY A 256 -23.24 -5.36 17.07
C GLY A 256 -22.20 -5.93 18.02
N GLN A 257 -21.27 -6.76 17.52
CA GLN A 257 -20.14 -7.28 18.31
C GLN A 257 -19.08 -6.22 18.57
N ASP A 258 -18.91 -5.28 17.64
CA ASP A 258 -17.93 -4.21 17.80
C ASP A 258 -18.49 -3.09 18.67
N ILE A 259 -18.14 -3.11 19.95
CA ILE A 259 -18.47 -2.05 20.93
C ILE A 259 -17.19 -1.43 21.53
N GLY A 260 -16.04 -1.76 20.95
CA GLY A 260 -14.73 -1.34 21.40
C GLY A 260 -14.11 -0.27 20.51
N PHE A 261 -12.86 0.07 20.81
CA PHE A 261 -12.14 1.15 20.15
C PHE A 261 -10.98 0.63 19.29
N ALA A 262 -10.50 1.51 18.40
CA ALA A 262 -9.25 1.35 17.68
C ALA A 262 -8.37 2.59 17.92
N ALA A 263 -7.06 2.40 17.94
CA ALA A 263 -6.07 3.45 18.13
C ALA A 263 -4.83 3.13 17.30
N LEU A 264 -4.25 4.15 16.68
CA LEU A 264 -3.00 4.03 15.92
C LEU A 264 -1.84 4.64 16.70
N TYR A 265 -0.69 3.99 16.65
CA TYR A 265 0.57 4.45 17.24
C TYR A 265 1.69 4.35 16.21
N GLU A 266 2.83 4.97 16.53
CA GLU A 266 4.05 4.91 15.70
C GLU A 266 3.79 5.30 14.25
N ASP A 267 3.05 6.40 14.04
CA ASP A 267 2.67 6.91 12.71
C ASP A 267 1.97 5.86 11.83
N GLY A 268 1.00 5.16 12.42
CA GLY A 268 0.20 4.16 11.72
C GLY A 268 0.89 2.80 11.57
N GLN A 269 2.06 2.59 12.17
CA GLN A 269 2.73 1.28 12.13
C GLN A 269 2.15 0.26 13.13
N VAL A 270 1.46 0.73 14.17
CA VAL A 270 0.85 -0.13 15.19
C VAL A 270 -0.64 0.16 15.33
N LEU A 271 -1.46 -0.88 15.19
CA LEU A 271 -2.88 -0.86 15.52
C LEU A 271 -3.10 -1.48 16.90
N LYS A 272 -3.73 -0.72 17.80
CA LYS A 272 -4.33 -1.25 19.02
C LYS A 272 -5.84 -1.27 18.86
N ILE A 273 -6.45 -2.39 19.20
CA ILE A 273 -7.89 -2.48 19.42
C ILE A 273 -8.15 -2.96 20.84
N GLY A 274 -9.25 -2.53 21.44
CA GLY A 274 -9.54 -2.92 22.81
C GLY A 274 -10.96 -2.69 23.29
N GLY A 275 -11.22 -3.20 24.49
CA GLY A 275 -12.55 -3.35 25.04
C GLY A 275 -13.15 -4.69 24.61
N ASN A 276 -14.17 -4.61 23.74
CA ASN A 276 -14.70 -5.71 22.95
C ASN A 276 -14.79 -5.24 21.50
N ALA A 277 -13.71 -5.44 20.74
CA ALA A 277 -13.51 -4.80 19.45
C ALA A 277 -13.37 -5.82 18.32
N TRP A 278 -14.13 -5.59 17.26
CA TRP A 278 -14.01 -6.27 15.97
C TRP A 278 -13.84 -5.19 14.91
N LYS A 279 -12.64 -5.05 14.36
CA LYS A 279 -12.28 -3.98 13.42
C LYS A 279 -11.79 -4.56 12.11
N ALA A 280 -11.84 -3.78 11.03
CA ALA A 280 -11.33 -4.22 9.74
C ALA A 280 -10.72 -3.08 8.92
N LEU A 281 -9.81 -3.42 8.01
CA LEU A 281 -9.36 -2.51 6.95
C LEU A 281 -10.17 -2.79 5.70
N ALA A 282 -10.58 -1.74 4.98
CA ALA A 282 -11.07 -1.87 3.62
C ALA A 282 -9.92 -2.28 2.69
N LEU A 283 -9.75 -3.59 2.46
CA LEU A 283 -8.64 -4.15 1.70
C LEU A 283 -9.16 -5.22 0.73
N ASN A 284 -9.11 -4.91 -0.56
CA ASN A 284 -9.38 -5.90 -1.60
C ASN A 284 -8.15 -6.78 -1.78
N TYR A 285 -8.29 -8.08 -1.52
CA TYR A 285 -7.21 -9.05 -1.66
C TYR A 285 -7.74 -10.40 -2.16
N GLU A 286 -7.02 -11.02 -3.09
CA GLU A 286 -7.33 -12.36 -3.58
C GLU A 286 -6.40 -13.36 -2.87
N VAL A 287 -6.97 -14.14 -1.95
CA VAL A 287 -6.23 -15.20 -1.24
C VAL A 287 -6.11 -16.42 -2.16
N LYS A 288 -4.88 -16.76 -2.50
CA LYS A 288 -4.45 -17.91 -3.30
C LYS A 288 -3.97 -19.04 -2.38
N PRO A 289 -3.80 -20.28 -2.89
CA PRO A 289 -3.32 -21.41 -2.08
C PRO A 289 -2.00 -21.17 -1.34
N GLY A 290 -1.12 -20.31 -1.88
CA GLY A 290 0.17 -19.96 -1.28
C GLY A 290 0.15 -18.67 -0.44
N THR A 291 -1.01 -18.05 -0.19
CA THR A 291 -1.06 -16.78 0.54
C THR A 291 -0.72 -16.97 2.01
N VAL A 292 0.15 -16.11 2.52
CA VAL A 292 0.59 -16.05 3.92
C VAL A 292 0.32 -14.66 4.50
N ILE A 293 -0.14 -14.61 5.74
CA ILE A 293 -0.10 -13.41 6.57
C ILE A 293 1.06 -13.55 7.55
N GLU A 294 2.06 -12.69 7.45
CA GLU A 294 3.08 -12.49 8.48
C GLU A 294 2.73 -11.26 9.30
N LEU A 295 2.81 -11.34 10.63
CA LEU A 295 2.56 -10.21 11.51
C LEU A 295 3.33 -10.33 12.83
N GLU A 296 3.37 -9.25 13.59
CA GLU A 296 3.64 -9.30 15.02
C GLU A 296 2.38 -8.95 15.81
N PHE A 297 2.08 -9.79 16.78
CA PHE A 297 0.95 -9.65 17.70
C PHE A 297 1.43 -9.49 19.14
N GLY A 298 0.70 -8.70 19.91
CA GLY A 298 0.91 -8.55 21.34
C GLY A 298 -0.40 -8.37 22.08
N SER A 299 -0.43 -8.77 23.35
CA SER A 299 -1.54 -8.50 24.25
C SER A 299 -1.06 -8.49 25.71
N THR A 300 -1.73 -7.69 26.54
CA THR A 300 -1.48 -7.64 28.00
C THR A 300 -2.58 -8.35 28.79
N ILE A 301 -3.70 -8.69 28.16
CA ILE A 301 -4.90 -9.24 28.81
C ILE A 301 -5.42 -10.41 28.00
N GLN A 302 -5.65 -11.55 28.65
CA GLN A 302 -6.28 -12.70 27.99
C GLN A 302 -7.77 -12.47 27.83
N GLY A 303 -8.18 -12.24 26.59
CA GLY A 303 -9.56 -12.09 26.17
C GLY A 303 -10.26 -13.42 25.90
N GLU A 304 -11.45 -13.33 25.31
CA GLU A 304 -12.18 -14.49 24.80
C GLU A 304 -11.57 -14.96 23.49
N ILE A 305 -11.36 -14.02 22.56
CA ILE A 305 -10.74 -14.26 21.25
C ILE A 305 -9.88 -13.05 20.87
N HIS A 306 -8.63 -13.30 20.53
CA HIS A 306 -7.78 -12.37 19.80
C HIS A 306 -7.40 -13.03 18.49
N GLY A 307 -7.55 -12.33 17.38
CA GLY A 307 -7.43 -12.98 16.09
C GLY A 307 -7.37 -12.03 14.91
N ILE A 308 -7.17 -12.65 13.75
CA ILE A 308 -7.01 -11.97 12.46
C ILE A 308 -7.53 -12.88 11.34
N GLY A 309 -7.97 -12.29 10.22
CA GLY A 309 -8.36 -13.04 9.04
C GLY A 309 -8.91 -12.16 7.92
N PHE A 310 -9.25 -12.77 6.79
CA PHE A 310 -9.95 -12.09 5.70
C PHE A 310 -11.44 -12.40 5.71
N ASP A 311 -12.27 -11.42 5.32
CA ASP A 311 -13.67 -11.64 5.05
C ASP A 311 -14.13 -10.88 3.78
N ASP A 312 -15.22 -11.33 3.18
CA ASP A 312 -15.82 -10.78 1.97
C ASP A 312 -17.10 -9.99 2.31
N ASN A 313 -17.53 -10.03 3.57
CA ASN A 313 -18.73 -9.36 4.07
C ASN A 313 -18.54 -8.89 5.53
N ASN A 314 -19.61 -8.43 6.18
CA ASN A 314 -19.56 -7.87 7.55
C ASN A 314 -19.96 -8.87 8.66
N SER A 315 -19.99 -10.16 8.37
CA SER A 315 -20.35 -11.23 9.32
C SER A 315 -19.09 -11.86 9.90
N ILE A 316 -19.13 -12.25 11.17
CA ILE A 316 -18.03 -12.97 11.81
C ILE A 316 -18.03 -14.44 11.35
N SER A 317 -16.86 -14.94 10.96
CA SER A 317 -16.70 -16.27 10.36
C SER A 317 -15.66 -17.08 11.14
N ALA A 318 -16.10 -18.12 11.87
CA ALA A 318 -15.20 -18.94 12.69
C ALA A 318 -14.13 -19.64 11.83
N ASN A 319 -14.52 -20.15 10.66
CA ASN A 319 -13.65 -20.82 9.71
C ASN A 319 -12.71 -19.87 8.95
N ARG A 320 -12.74 -18.56 9.23
CA ARG A 320 -11.83 -17.57 8.64
C ARG A 320 -11.01 -16.81 9.68
N THR A 321 -11.31 -17.01 10.97
CA THR A 321 -10.67 -16.29 12.08
C THR A 321 -9.54 -17.13 12.66
N PHE A 322 -8.29 -16.73 12.43
CA PHE A 322 -7.15 -17.34 13.11
C PHE A 322 -7.03 -16.77 14.52
N GLN A 323 -7.23 -17.61 15.51
CA GLN A 323 -7.09 -17.24 16.91
C GLN A 323 -5.60 -17.26 17.27
N LEU A 324 -5.13 -16.16 17.86
CA LEU A 324 -3.73 -15.97 18.30
C LEU A 324 -3.60 -16.09 19.82
N TYR A 325 -4.65 -15.67 20.52
CA TYR A 325 -4.75 -15.71 21.97
C TYR A 325 -6.22 -15.78 22.38
N GLY A 326 -6.58 -16.50 23.42
CA GLY A 326 -7.97 -16.51 23.91
C GLY A 326 -8.35 -17.78 24.65
N LEU A 327 -9.52 -17.76 25.28
CA LEU A 327 -10.07 -18.87 26.06
C LEU A 327 -11.24 -19.58 25.37
N GLN A 328 -11.94 -18.92 24.44
CA GLN A 328 -13.09 -19.51 23.77
C GLN A 328 -12.63 -20.45 22.66
N ASN A 329 -13.27 -21.61 22.57
CA ASN A 329 -13.09 -22.56 21.47
C ASN A 329 -13.92 -22.13 20.25
N TRP A 330 -13.47 -21.07 19.58
CA TRP A 330 -14.09 -20.50 18.40
C TRP A 330 -13.02 -19.85 17.52
N GLY A 331 -13.02 -20.19 16.22
CA GLY A 331 -11.95 -19.82 15.30
C GLY A 331 -11.11 -21.03 14.89
N ILE A 332 -10.10 -20.77 14.06
CA ILE A 332 -8.99 -21.68 13.76
C ILE A 332 -7.95 -21.48 14.85
N ASP A 333 -7.72 -22.49 15.69
CA ASP A 333 -6.95 -22.40 16.93
C ASP A 333 -5.50 -22.89 16.82
N ASP A 334 -5.05 -23.30 15.63
CA ASP A 334 -3.66 -23.75 15.35
C ASP A 334 -2.58 -22.75 15.78
N HIS A 335 -2.95 -21.47 15.92
CA HIS A 335 -2.04 -20.38 16.31
C HIS A 335 -2.40 -19.75 17.66
N ASN A 336 -3.33 -20.34 18.45
CA ASN A 336 -3.73 -19.84 19.77
C ASN A 336 -2.69 -20.21 20.83
N ASP A 337 -1.49 -19.65 20.69
CA ASP A 337 -0.31 -20.03 21.46
C ASP A 337 0.40 -18.85 22.11
N TYR A 338 -0.14 -17.62 22.00
CA TYR A 338 0.48 -16.42 22.56
C TYR A 338 0.76 -16.58 24.08
N PRO A 339 1.97 -16.27 24.56
CA PRO A 339 2.42 -16.65 25.91
C PRO A 339 1.83 -15.81 27.04
N GLY A 340 1.09 -14.72 26.75
CA GLY A 340 0.47 -13.88 27.76
C GLY A 340 1.44 -13.07 28.63
N ASN A 341 2.68 -12.87 28.16
CA ASN A 341 3.77 -12.22 28.89
C ASN A 341 3.97 -10.75 28.49
N ALA A 342 3.03 -10.16 27.74
CA ALA A 342 3.13 -8.81 27.21
C ALA A 342 4.41 -8.56 26.39
N THR A 343 4.78 -9.49 25.50
CA THR A 343 5.84 -9.29 24.49
C THR A 343 5.29 -9.35 23.08
N TRP A 344 6.00 -8.78 22.11
CA TRP A 344 5.69 -9.03 20.71
C TRP A 344 5.98 -10.48 20.35
N ARG A 345 5.06 -11.13 19.64
CA ARG A 345 5.24 -12.45 19.06
C ARG A 345 4.98 -12.40 17.57
N ARG A 346 5.92 -12.92 16.79
CA ARG A 346 5.78 -13.07 15.35
C ARG A 346 4.90 -14.28 15.02
N TYR A 347 3.97 -14.08 14.09
CA TYR A 347 3.13 -15.12 13.51
C TYR A 347 3.34 -15.16 12.00
N VAL A 348 3.36 -16.36 11.44
CA VAL A 348 3.39 -16.63 10.00
C VAL A 348 2.26 -17.62 9.75
N ILE A 349 1.17 -17.14 9.17
CA ILE A 349 -0.09 -17.88 9.05
C ILE A 349 -0.31 -18.21 7.57
N PRO A 350 -0.25 -19.49 7.16
CA PRO A 350 -0.46 -19.90 5.77
C PRO A 350 -1.96 -19.91 5.42
N VAL A 351 -2.55 -18.72 5.33
CA VAL A 351 -4.01 -18.54 5.16
C VAL A 351 -4.56 -19.29 3.94
N GLY A 352 -3.80 -19.31 2.84
CA GLY A 352 -4.16 -20.00 1.60
C GLY A 352 -4.41 -21.50 1.73
N GLU A 353 -3.86 -22.15 2.77
CA GLU A 353 -4.10 -23.56 3.06
C GLU A 353 -5.47 -23.80 3.71
N PHE A 354 -6.07 -22.78 4.32
CA PHE A 354 -7.36 -22.86 5.01
C PHE A 354 -8.51 -22.38 4.14
N TYR A 355 -8.33 -21.28 3.43
CA TYR A 355 -9.34 -20.73 2.54
C TYR A 355 -8.72 -19.88 1.43
N THR A 356 -9.40 -19.87 0.27
CA THR A 356 -9.02 -19.08 -0.92
C THR A 356 -10.21 -18.32 -1.46
N GLY A 357 -9.98 -17.26 -2.23
CA GLY A 357 -11.03 -16.47 -2.89
C GLY A 357 -10.76 -14.98 -2.86
N SER A 358 -11.74 -14.20 -3.34
CA SER A 358 -11.66 -12.74 -3.32
C SER A 358 -12.31 -12.18 -2.05
N PHE A 359 -11.56 -11.37 -1.31
CA PHE A 359 -11.95 -10.75 -0.05
C PHE A 359 -11.86 -9.23 -0.18
N ASN A 360 -12.63 -8.52 0.65
CA ASN A 360 -12.66 -7.05 0.65
C ASN A 360 -12.27 -6.42 1.99
N ARG A 361 -11.87 -7.25 2.97
CA ARG A 361 -11.32 -6.77 4.23
C ARG A 361 -10.36 -7.73 4.89
N LEU A 362 -9.37 -7.16 5.57
CA LEU A 362 -8.58 -7.81 6.60
C LEU A 362 -9.12 -7.36 7.96
N PHE A 363 -9.56 -8.29 8.81
CA PHE A 363 -10.17 -8.00 10.10
C PHE A 363 -9.28 -8.40 11.28
N PHE A 364 -9.53 -7.76 12.42
CA PHE A 364 -8.80 -7.90 13.67
C PHE A 364 -9.77 -8.04 14.84
N VAL A 365 -9.39 -8.86 15.81
CA VAL A 365 -10.26 -9.25 16.93
C VAL A 365 -9.57 -8.99 18.27
N ALA A 366 -10.30 -8.34 19.17
CA ALA A 366 -10.07 -8.29 20.61
C ALA A 366 -11.43 -8.48 21.29
N ASP A 367 -11.94 -9.70 21.18
CA ASP A 367 -13.21 -10.14 21.74
C ASP A 367 -13.03 -10.39 23.25
N HIS A 368 -13.81 -9.66 24.02
CA HIS A 368 -13.93 -9.80 25.46
C HIS A 368 -15.25 -9.16 25.88
N ASP A 369 -16.36 -9.79 25.51
CA ASP A 369 -17.70 -9.30 25.84
C ASP A 369 -18.08 -9.64 27.30
N ARG A 370 -17.32 -10.54 27.93
CA ARG A 370 -17.40 -10.84 29.36
C ARG A 370 -16.70 -9.77 30.21
N TYR A 371 -17.33 -9.37 31.30
CA TYR A 371 -16.75 -8.42 32.26
C TYR A 371 -15.40 -8.94 32.81
N PRO A 372 -14.32 -8.13 32.85
CA PRO A 372 -14.32 -6.65 32.78
C PRO A 372 -14.23 -5.99 31.39
N ARG A 373 -14.47 -6.69 30.27
CA ARG A 373 -14.50 -6.13 28.90
C ARG A 373 -13.32 -5.21 28.57
N ASN A 374 -12.13 -5.62 28.98
CA ASN A 374 -10.89 -4.88 28.85
C ASN A 374 -9.88 -5.61 27.94
N GLY A 375 -10.35 -6.46 27.03
CA GLY A 375 -9.48 -7.15 26.06
C GLY A 375 -8.67 -6.14 25.27
N ASN A 376 -7.43 -6.49 24.90
CA ASN A 376 -6.62 -5.68 24.00
C ASN A 376 -5.80 -6.54 23.05
N SER A 377 -5.72 -6.10 21.80
CA SER A 377 -4.86 -6.67 20.77
C SER A 377 -4.02 -5.58 20.14
N TYR A 378 -2.74 -5.86 19.98
CA TYR A 378 -1.79 -5.01 19.26
C TYR A 378 -1.30 -5.75 18.02
N PHE A 379 -1.31 -5.07 16.88
CA PHE A 379 -0.87 -5.61 15.60
C PHE A 379 0.12 -4.64 14.96
N ARG A 380 1.21 -5.17 14.40
CA ARG A 380 2.17 -4.39 13.60
C ARG A 380 2.91 -5.28 12.61
N ASN A 381 3.70 -4.67 11.73
CA ASN A 381 4.56 -5.36 10.78
C ASN A 381 3.81 -6.40 9.93
N ILE A 382 2.53 -6.14 9.63
CA ILE A 382 1.69 -7.03 8.83
C ILE A 382 2.19 -6.99 7.39
N ARG A 383 2.50 -8.17 6.85
CA ARG A 383 2.88 -8.42 5.47
C ARG A 383 2.04 -9.56 4.92
N ILE A 384 1.47 -9.38 3.74
CA ILE A 384 0.66 -10.39 3.05
C ILE A 384 1.31 -10.71 1.71
N TYR A 385 1.57 -11.99 1.45
CA TYR A 385 2.29 -12.42 0.26
C TYR A 385 1.89 -13.80 -0.22
N ASP A 386 2.15 -14.08 -1.50
CA ASP A 386 1.92 -15.38 -2.14
C ASP A 386 3.25 -16.11 -2.36
N GLY A 387 3.39 -17.35 -1.88
CA GLY A 387 4.56 -18.19 -2.14
C GLY A 387 5.70 -18.03 -1.12
N ASP A 388 6.95 -18.09 -1.58
CA ASP A 388 8.13 -18.03 -0.71
C ASP A 388 8.34 -16.61 -0.16
N SER A 389 8.67 -16.55 1.13
CA SER A 389 8.64 -15.36 2.00
C SER A 389 9.00 -14.03 1.33
N CYS A 390 8.25 -12.96 1.65
CA CYS A 390 8.80 -11.60 1.58
C CYS A 390 10.16 -11.61 2.29
N GLY A 391 11.23 -11.19 1.61
CA GLY A 391 12.60 -11.22 2.16
C GLY A 391 12.63 -10.89 3.66
N ARG A 392 13.43 -11.65 4.43
CA ARG A 392 13.44 -11.61 5.91
C ARG A 392 13.27 -10.18 6.42
N ALA A 393 12.17 -9.92 7.13
CA ALA A 393 12.07 -8.72 7.95
C ALA A 393 13.36 -8.60 8.77
N ALA A 394 13.91 -7.39 8.84
CA ALA A 394 14.93 -7.09 9.82
C ALA A 394 14.42 -7.62 11.17
N GLN A 395 15.14 -8.57 11.75
CA GLN A 395 14.82 -9.14 13.06
C GLN A 395 14.93 -7.99 14.06
N LEU A 396 13.81 -7.36 14.40
CA LEU A 396 13.78 -6.51 15.57
C LEU A 396 13.91 -7.46 16.76
N PRO A 397 14.93 -7.27 17.63
CA PRO A 397 15.13 -8.14 18.77
C PRO A 397 13.82 -8.18 19.56
N GLY A 398 13.39 -9.39 19.95
CA GLY A 398 12.19 -9.61 20.74
C GLY A 398 12.16 -8.64 21.91
N SER A 399 11.44 -7.54 21.71
CA SER A 399 11.31 -6.49 22.68
C SER A 399 10.22 -6.93 23.66
N ALA A 400 10.26 -6.38 24.88
CA ALA A 400 9.01 -6.18 25.59
C ALA A 400 8.00 -5.53 24.62
N LEU A 401 6.69 -5.69 24.85
CA LEU A 401 5.78 -4.66 24.34
C LEU A 401 6.31 -3.36 24.95
N ALA A 402 7.14 -2.62 24.20
CA ALA A 402 7.35 -1.21 24.38
C ALA A 402 5.99 -0.65 24.01
N LEU A 403 5.06 -0.78 24.95
CA LEU A 403 3.84 -0.03 24.92
C LEU A 403 4.33 1.39 24.70
N PRO A 404 3.85 2.10 23.66
CA PRO A 404 3.84 3.54 23.76
C PRO A 404 3.38 3.81 25.18
N GLU A 405 4.15 4.60 25.96
CA GLU A 405 3.61 5.13 27.22
C GLU A 405 2.15 5.48 26.95
N GLU A 406 1.23 5.16 27.87
CA GLU A 406 -0.25 5.24 27.77
C GLU A 406 -0.80 6.67 27.43
N ASN A 407 -0.08 7.40 26.60
CA ASN A 407 0.15 8.83 26.60
C ASN A 407 0.45 9.36 25.19
N SER A 408 0.28 8.55 24.13
CA SER A 408 0.35 9.02 22.74
C SER A 408 -0.80 8.53 21.87
N GLN A 409 -2.03 8.62 22.37
CA GLN A 409 -3.19 8.84 21.50
C GLN A 409 -3.60 10.30 21.70
N PRO A 410 -3.86 11.09 20.64
CA PRO A 410 -4.45 12.41 20.83
C PRO A 410 -5.73 12.20 21.64
N PRO A 411 -5.89 12.88 22.77
CA PRO A 411 -7.02 12.63 23.62
C PRO A 411 -8.29 13.01 22.85
N THR A 412 -9.14 12.03 22.53
CA THR A 412 -10.44 12.30 21.90
C THR A 412 -11.42 12.67 23.01
N LEU A 413 -12.10 13.81 22.82
CA LEU A 413 -13.15 14.27 23.72
C LEU A 413 -14.49 13.96 23.07
N GLU A 414 -15.25 13.03 23.63
CA GLU A 414 -16.63 12.76 23.17
C GLU A 414 -17.61 13.59 24.00
N ILE A 415 -18.53 14.28 23.33
CA ILE A 415 -19.56 15.11 23.97
C ILE A 415 -20.94 14.59 23.61
N PHE A 416 -21.73 14.18 24.61
CA PHE A 416 -23.10 13.70 24.38
C PHE A 416 -24.06 14.06 25.53
N PRO A 417 -25.33 14.38 25.25
CA PRO A 417 -25.89 14.56 23.92
C PRO A 417 -25.32 15.82 23.25
N ASN A 418 -25.11 15.78 21.95
CA ASN A 418 -24.73 16.94 21.14
C ASN A 418 -25.50 16.85 19.82
N PRO A 419 -26.50 17.72 19.55
CA PRO A 419 -26.89 18.90 20.32
C PRO A 419 -27.48 18.59 21.71
N THR A 420 -27.34 19.54 22.64
CA THR A 420 -27.82 19.46 24.02
C THR A 420 -28.85 20.54 24.37
N ARG A 421 -29.54 20.36 25.50
CA ARG A 421 -30.40 21.37 26.12
C ARG A 421 -29.82 21.85 27.44
N ASP A 422 -29.64 20.94 28.39
CA ASP A 422 -29.37 21.30 29.78
C ASP A 422 -28.06 20.71 30.31
N TRP A 423 -27.62 19.55 29.83
CA TRP A 423 -26.41 18.90 30.31
C TRP A 423 -25.65 18.20 29.19
N ILE A 424 -24.34 18.14 29.31
CA ILE A 424 -23.47 17.34 28.44
C ILE A 424 -22.63 16.38 29.28
N THR A 425 -22.42 15.19 28.77
CA THR A 425 -21.44 14.24 29.26
C THR A 425 -20.21 14.31 28.39
N LEU A 426 -19.06 14.31 29.04
CA LEU A 426 -17.75 14.29 28.45
C LEU A 426 -17.11 12.94 28.73
N ASN A 427 -16.67 12.24 27.68
CA ASN A 427 -15.70 11.16 27.84
C ASN A 427 -14.37 11.66 27.30
N PHE A 428 -13.30 11.55 28.08
CA PHE A 428 -11.96 11.90 27.63
C PHE A 428 -10.92 11.07 28.37
N LEU A 429 -9.77 10.88 27.73
CA LEU A 429 -8.65 10.16 28.33
C LEU A 429 -7.74 11.15 29.08
N SER A 430 -7.36 10.81 30.31
CA SER A 430 -6.28 11.48 31.03
C SER A 430 -5.07 10.55 31.11
N PRO A 431 -3.87 11.01 30.73
CA PRO A 431 -2.70 10.14 30.75
C PRO A 431 -2.16 9.88 32.16
N GLN A 432 -2.54 10.72 33.13
CA GLN A 432 -2.11 10.60 34.52
C GLN A 432 -3.20 11.11 35.46
N ALA A 433 -3.08 10.74 36.73
CA ALA A 433 -3.92 11.30 37.78
C ALA A 433 -3.57 12.79 37.95
N GLY A 434 -4.56 13.66 38.13
CA GLY A 434 -4.29 15.09 38.26
C GLY A 434 -5.54 15.95 38.31
N GLN A 435 -5.37 17.23 37.99
CA GLN A 435 -6.46 18.18 37.82
C GLN A 435 -6.68 18.48 36.33
N ALA A 436 -7.94 18.49 35.92
CA ALA A 436 -8.39 18.92 34.61
C ALA A 436 -9.16 20.24 34.73
N TYR A 437 -8.91 21.17 33.80
CA TYR A 437 -9.70 22.39 33.68
C TYR A 437 -10.54 22.32 32.41
N ILE A 438 -11.84 22.44 32.60
CA ILE A 438 -12.81 22.43 31.51
C ILE A 438 -13.30 23.84 31.30
N GLN A 439 -13.19 24.35 30.09
CA GLN A 439 -13.58 25.69 29.70
C GLN A 439 -14.47 25.65 28.46
N ALA A 440 -15.60 26.37 28.45
CA ALA A 440 -16.39 26.57 27.24
C ALA A 440 -16.30 28.01 26.76
N PHE A 441 -16.13 28.20 25.45
CA PHE A 441 -16.03 29.51 24.80
C PHE A 441 -17.13 29.68 23.76
N SER A 442 -17.64 30.91 23.60
CA SER A 442 -18.46 31.28 22.43
C SER A 442 -17.61 31.24 21.15
N LEU A 443 -18.25 31.24 19.97
CA LEU A 443 -17.53 31.37 18.68
C LEU A 443 -16.78 32.70 18.51
N THR A 444 -17.08 33.71 19.34
CA THR A 444 -16.35 34.98 19.39
C THR A 444 -15.17 34.96 20.36
N GLY A 445 -14.91 33.82 21.02
CA GLY A 445 -13.78 33.61 21.93
C GLY A 445 -14.04 34.04 23.38
N GLN A 446 -15.27 34.37 23.76
CA GLN A 446 -15.61 34.71 25.14
C GLN A 446 -15.74 33.43 26.00
N LEU A 447 -15.03 33.36 27.13
CA LEU A 447 -15.20 32.28 28.12
C LEU A 447 -16.60 32.38 28.76
N VAL A 448 -17.38 31.30 28.70
CA VAL A 448 -18.77 31.23 29.20
C VAL A 448 -18.98 30.21 30.31
N LEU A 449 -18.08 29.24 30.47
CA LEU A 449 -18.12 28.23 31.54
C LEU A 449 -16.69 27.81 31.88
N GLU A 450 -16.41 27.58 33.16
CA GLU A 450 -15.15 27.01 33.65
C GLU A 450 -15.43 26.07 34.84
N GLN A 451 -14.80 24.90 34.85
CA GLN A 451 -14.91 23.92 35.93
C GLN A 451 -13.59 23.17 36.12
N GLU A 452 -13.22 22.92 37.38
CA GLU A 452 -12.05 22.14 37.77
C GLU A 452 -12.48 20.77 38.29
N LEU A 453 -11.77 19.71 37.87
CA LEU A 453 -12.11 18.32 38.16
C LEU A 453 -10.85 17.50 38.49
N GLY A 454 -10.96 16.57 39.42
CA GLY A 454 -9.93 15.55 39.63
C GLY A 454 -10.08 14.42 38.63
N VAL A 455 -8.99 14.02 37.98
CA VAL A 455 -8.99 12.96 36.96
C VAL A 455 -8.06 11.82 37.37
N LEU A 456 -8.41 10.60 36.93
CA LEU A 456 -7.59 9.40 37.08
C LEU A 456 -6.92 9.05 35.74
N PRO A 457 -5.81 8.29 35.74
CA PRO A 457 -5.25 7.77 34.50
C PRO A 457 -6.28 6.91 33.75
N GLY A 458 -6.33 7.03 32.42
CA GLY A 458 -7.27 6.33 31.56
C GLY A 458 -8.55 7.14 31.29
N ALA A 459 -9.67 6.44 31.08
CA ALA A 459 -10.93 7.07 30.71
C ALA A 459 -11.61 7.77 31.89
N ASN A 460 -11.95 9.05 31.69
CA ASN A 460 -12.69 9.88 32.61
C ASN A 460 -14.04 10.23 31.98
N ARG A 461 -15.09 10.24 32.81
CA ARG A 461 -16.46 10.55 32.41
C ARG A 461 -17.04 11.60 33.33
N GLU A 462 -17.39 12.76 32.78
CA GLU A 462 -17.85 13.90 33.56
C GLU A 462 -19.11 14.53 32.98
N SER A 463 -19.98 15.07 33.84
CA SER A 463 -21.21 15.72 33.41
C SER A 463 -21.16 17.21 33.74
N LEU A 464 -21.51 18.03 32.76
CA LEU A 464 -21.55 19.49 32.90
C LEU A 464 -22.97 20.00 32.70
N ASP A 465 -23.39 20.90 33.58
CA ASP A 465 -24.61 21.66 33.41
C ASP A 465 -24.34 22.85 32.47
N VAL A 466 -25.01 22.85 31.33
CA VAL A 466 -24.97 23.93 30.32
C VAL A 466 -26.31 24.63 30.18
N SER A 467 -27.22 24.40 31.14
CA SER A 467 -28.60 24.89 31.08
C SER A 467 -28.69 26.42 31.07
N ALA A 468 -27.70 27.11 31.64
CA ALA A 468 -27.60 28.56 31.66
C ALA A 468 -27.07 29.18 30.36
N LEU A 469 -26.52 28.37 29.43
CA LEU A 469 -25.99 28.87 28.17
C LEU A 469 -27.13 29.14 27.16
N PRO A 470 -27.12 30.29 26.45
CA PRO A 470 -28.05 30.54 25.34
C PRO A 470 -27.92 29.53 24.20
N SER A 471 -28.93 29.42 23.34
CA SER A 471 -28.85 28.65 22.10
C SER A 471 -27.68 29.11 21.23
N GLY A 472 -26.84 28.18 20.79
CA GLY A 472 -25.65 28.48 20.00
C GLY A 472 -24.64 27.35 19.98
N THR A 473 -23.61 27.51 19.15
CA THR A 473 -22.44 26.61 19.13
C THR A 473 -21.34 27.18 20.00
N TYR A 474 -20.71 26.31 20.77
CA TYR A 474 -19.65 26.61 21.71
C TYR A 474 -18.44 25.71 21.44
N VAL A 475 -17.26 26.22 21.78
CA VAL A 475 -16.00 25.47 21.76
C VAL A 475 -15.69 25.04 23.19
N LEU A 476 -15.65 23.74 23.43
CA LEU A 476 -15.24 23.17 24.70
C LEU A 476 -13.76 22.83 24.66
N LYS A 477 -13.04 23.24 25.69
CA LYS A 477 -11.62 23.03 25.87
C LYS A 477 -11.38 22.28 27.18
N VAL A 478 -10.64 21.18 27.14
CA VAL A 478 -10.20 20.42 28.32
C VAL A 478 -8.68 20.53 28.42
N LEU A 479 -8.19 21.07 29.53
CA LEU A 479 -6.77 21.25 29.83
C LEU A 479 -6.33 20.19 30.83
N LEU A 480 -5.30 19.42 30.47
CA LEU A 480 -4.72 18.34 31.27
C LEU A 480 -3.22 18.59 31.40
N GLY A 481 -2.81 19.42 32.36
CA GLY A 481 -1.43 19.90 32.45
C GLY A 481 -1.03 20.74 31.23
N GLU A 482 -0.06 20.28 30.43
CA GLU A 482 0.35 20.94 29.17
C GLU A 482 -0.48 20.50 27.95
N ALA A 483 -1.28 19.44 28.08
CA ALA A 483 -2.13 18.94 27.00
C ALA A 483 -3.46 19.72 26.95
N GLN A 484 -3.96 19.96 25.73
CA GLN A 484 -5.26 20.57 25.50
C GLN A 484 -6.07 19.78 24.48
N ILE A 485 -7.36 19.59 24.77
CA ILE A 485 -8.34 18.97 23.89
C ILE A 485 -9.38 20.01 23.55
N ILE A 486 -9.81 20.08 22.28
CA ILE A 486 -10.79 21.08 21.83
C ILE A 486 -11.85 20.39 20.98
N GLU A 487 -13.11 20.57 21.36
CA GLU A 487 -14.26 20.06 20.61
C GLU A 487 -15.41 21.07 20.55
N LYS A 488 -16.40 20.82 19.69
CA LYS A 488 -17.57 21.70 19.53
C LYS A 488 -18.84 21.04 20.02
N PHE A 489 -19.67 21.80 20.73
CA PHE A 489 -21.02 21.37 21.07
C PHE A 489 -22.06 22.46 20.81
N THR A 490 -23.30 22.04 20.59
CA THR A 490 -24.41 22.94 20.28
C THR A 490 -25.48 22.86 21.35
N VAL A 491 -25.84 24.01 21.93
CA VAL A 491 -26.99 24.15 22.84
C VAL A 491 -28.20 24.62 22.03
N VAL A 492 -29.33 23.95 22.23
CA VAL A 492 -30.61 24.29 21.58
C VAL A 492 -31.67 24.48 22.66
N LYS A 493 -32.04 25.74 22.91
CA LYS A 493 -33.20 26.12 23.72
C LYS A 493 -34.41 26.32 22.82
N ASN A 494 -35.57 25.87 23.30
CA ASN A 494 -36.86 26.12 22.67
C ASN A 494 -37.35 27.54 22.96
#